data_AF-A0A7W0KZC2-F1
#
_entry.id   AF-A0A7W0KZC2-F1
#
_cell.length_a   1.000
_cell.length_b   1.000
_cell.length_c   1.000
_cell.angle_alpha   90.00
_cell.angle_beta   90.00
_cell.angle_gamma   90.00
#
_symmetry.space_group_name_H-M   'P 1'
#
loop_
_entity.id
_entity.type
_entity.pdbx_description
1 polymer ?
#
loop_
_entity_poly.entity_id
_entity_poly.type
_entity_poly.pdbx_seq_one_letter_code
_entity_poly.pdbx_strand_id
1 'polypeptide(L)'
;MVGEAIRGRRDDVTVPTKCGTIRRPDGSWTEDGSPAAVRADLEASLIRLGVEHVDVLQLHDPDPGIPVEETVGAIAELVTAGKVGHIGLSNHPVELLRRGHAVAPIEVEQHHWSILHHPPESESARR
;
A
#
# COMPACT_ATOMS: atom_id res chain seq x y z
N MET A 1 -3.09 -20.31 0.13
CA MET A 1 -1.63 -20.18 -0.06
C MET A 1 -0.95 -19.39 1.05
N VAL A 2 -0.96 -18.05 1.11
CA VAL A 2 -0.21 -17.31 2.15
C VAL A 2 -0.83 -17.45 3.54
N GLY A 3 -2.12 -17.16 3.70
CA GLY A 3 -2.81 -17.27 5.00
C GLY A 3 -2.72 -18.67 5.63
N GLU A 4 -2.79 -19.70 4.80
CA GLU A 4 -2.60 -21.10 5.24
C GLU A 4 -1.17 -21.37 5.69
N ALA A 5 -0.16 -20.81 5.01
CA ALA A 5 1.26 -21.03 5.32
C ALA A 5 1.71 -20.34 6.63
N ILE A 6 1.03 -19.26 7.02
CA ILE A 6 1.34 -18.51 8.25
C ILE A 6 0.44 -18.87 9.43
N ARG A 7 -0.52 -19.79 9.24
CA ARG A 7 -1.46 -20.21 10.29
C ARG A 7 -0.70 -20.74 11.51
N GLY A 8 -1.00 -20.16 12.68
CA GLY A 8 -0.37 -20.52 13.96
C GLY A 8 1.05 -19.97 14.16
N ARG A 9 1.57 -19.18 13.20
CA ARG A 9 2.91 -18.54 13.26
C ARG A 9 2.85 -17.08 12.81
N ARG A 10 1.70 -16.44 12.97
CA ARG A 10 1.47 -15.07 12.49
C ARG A 10 2.47 -14.11 13.15
N ASP A 11 2.75 -14.28 14.43
CA ASP A 11 3.66 -13.38 15.15
C ASP A 11 5.15 -13.68 14.88
N ASP A 12 5.46 -14.75 14.14
CA ASP A 12 6.83 -15.11 13.73
C ASP A 12 7.20 -14.53 12.36
N VAL A 13 6.28 -13.84 11.67
CA VAL A 13 6.47 -13.35 10.31
C VAL A 13 5.96 -11.92 10.13
N THR A 14 6.64 -11.16 9.26
CA THR A 14 6.14 -9.87 8.77
C THR A 14 5.24 -10.09 7.56
N VAL A 15 4.04 -9.54 7.59
CA VAL A 15 3.01 -9.65 6.57
C VAL A 15 2.76 -8.29 5.92
N PRO A 16 3.49 -7.94 4.85
CA PRO A 16 3.13 -6.83 3.99
C PRO A 16 2.03 -7.24 3.01
N THR A 17 1.05 -6.37 2.80
CA THR A 17 0.05 -6.51 1.72
C THR A 17 -0.23 -5.17 1.06
N LYS A 18 -1.07 -5.17 0.03
CA LYS A 18 -1.36 -4.01 -0.80
C LYS A 18 -2.86 -3.75 -0.93
N CYS A 19 -3.21 -2.49 -1.17
CA CYS A 19 -4.57 -2.05 -1.51
C CYS A 19 -4.56 -1.16 -2.76
N GLY A 20 -5.76 -0.84 -3.26
CA GLY A 20 -5.99 0.17 -4.28
C GLY A 20 -5.89 -0.33 -5.72
N THR A 21 -5.84 -1.65 -5.94
CA THR A 21 -5.92 -2.25 -7.29
C THR A 21 -7.17 -3.11 -7.39
N ILE A 22 -8.15 -2.66 -8.19
CA ILE A 22 -9.45 -3.30 -8.32
C ILE A 22 -9.58 -3.97 -9.71
N ARG A 23 -10.16 -5.17 -9.72
CA ARG A 23 -10.55 -5.86 -10.94
C ARG A 23 -11.96 -5.43 -11.35
N ARG A 24 -12.11 -4.82 -12.52
CA ARG A 24 -13.41 -4.45 -13.08
C ARG A 24 -14.19 -5.68 -13.57
N PRO A 25 -15.53 -5.59 -13.75
CA PRO A 25 -16.34 -6.69 -14.25
C PRO A 25 -15.94 -7.20 -15.64
N ASP A 26 -15.37 -6.33 -16.48
CA ASP A 26 -14.85 -6.68 -17.81
C ASP A 26 -13.49 -7.39 -17.76
N GLY A 27 -12.94 -7.60 -16.56
CA GLY A 27 -11.65 -8.23 -16.36
C GLY A 27 -10.46 -7.30 -16.56
N SER A 28 -10.64 -6.00 -16.74
CA SER A 28 -9.55 -5.02 -16.68
C SER A 28 -9.16 -4.70 -15.24
N TRP A 29 -7.95 -4.18 -15.03
CA TRP A 29 -7.52 -3.63 -13.74
C TRP A 29 -7.67 -2.10 -13.72
N THR A 30 -7.83 -1.56 -12.52
CA THR A 30 -7.79 -0.12 -12.26
C THR A 30 -7.29 0.16 -10.86
N GLU A 31 -6.91 1.40 -10.66
CA GLU A 31 -6.58 1.98 -9.38
C GLU A 31 -7.85 2.57 -8.74
N ASP A 32 -7.97 2.41 -7.42
CA ASP A 32 -8.95 3.08 -6.58
C ASP A 32 -8.33 3.28 -5.19
N GLY A 33 -7.68 4.43 -5.03
CA GLY A 33 -7.06 4.87 -3.78
C GLY A 33 -8.05 5.48 -2.79
N SER A 34 -9.37 5.43 -3.05
CA SER A 34 -10.34 6.08 -2.18
C SER A 34 -10.31 5.47 -0.78
N PRO A 35 -10.58 6.26 0.28
CA PRO A 35 -10.64 5.75 1.65
C PRO A 35 -11.59 4.55 1.81
N ALA A 36 -12.67 4.50 1.04
CA ALA A 36 -13.62 3.38 1.07
C ALA A 36 -12.99 2.09 0.52
N ALA A 37 -12.31 2.18 -0.63
CA ALA A 37 -11.62 1.06 -1.25
C ALA A 37 -10.47 0.53 -0.36
N VAL A 38 -9.67 1.42 0.22
CA VAL A 38 -8.58 1.05 1.17
C VAL A 38 -9.10 0.17 2.30
N ARG A 39 -10.20 0.58 2.95
CA ARG A 39 -10.80 -0.18 4.05
C ARG A 39 -11.34 -1.52 3.56
N ALA A 40 -12.07 -1.53 2.44
CA ALA A 40 -12.62 -2.76 1.87
C ALA A 40 -11.52 -3.78 1.49
N ASP A 41 -10.43 -3.31 0.88
CA ASP A 41 -9.30 -4.14 0.48
C ASP A 41 -8.55 -4.72 1.68
N LEU A 42 -8.36 -3.92 2.74
CA LEU A 42 -7.76 -4.42 3.97
C LEU A 42 -8.63 -5.50 4.60
N GLU A 43 -9.92 -5.26 4.81
CA GLU A 43 -10.83 -6.27 5.39
C GLU A 43 -10.81 -7.57 4.58
N ALA A 44 -10.89 -7.46 3.24
CA ALA A 44 -10.83 -8.62 2.37
C ALA A 44 -9.47 -9.35 2.48
N SER A 45 -8.37 -8.61 2.66
CA SER A 45 -7.03 -9.18 2.88
C SER A 45 -6.92 -9.89 4.22
N LEU A 46 -7.42 -9.29 5.30
CA LEU A 46 -7.45 -9.89 6.64
C LEU A 46 -8.21 -11.22 6.64
N ILE A 47 -9.36 -11.28 5.97
CA ILE A 47 -10.14 -12.52 5.81
C ILE A 47 -9.35 -13.59 5.05
N ARG A 48 -8.73 -13.25 3.91
CA ARG A 48 -7.97 -14.22 3.10
C ARG A 48 -6.70 -14.70 3.79
N LEU A 49 -6.07 -13.84 4.59
CA LEU A 49 -4.87 -14.15 5.36
C LEU A 49 -5.21 -14.90 6.65
N GLY A 50 -6.43 -14.74 7.17
CA GLY A 50 -6.85 -15.33 8.45
C GLY A 50 -6.17 -14.68 9.64
N VAL A 51 -6.01 -13.35 9.61
CA VAL A 51 -5.29 -12.54 10.62
C VAL A 51 -6.10 -11.30 10.98
N GLU A 52 -5.83 -10.71 12.15
CA GLU A 52 -6.52 -9.51 12.62
C GLU A 52 -5.81 -8.20 12.22
N HIS A 53 -4.52 -8.27 11.89
CA HIS A 53 -3.73 -7.13 11.44
C HIS A 53 -2.67 -7.54 10.42
N VAL A 54 -2.16 -6.55 9.69
CA VAL A 54 -0.98 -6.67 8.81
C VAL A 54 0.11 -5.70 9.25
N ASP A 55 1.36 -6.08 9.02
CA ASP A 55 2.51 -5.29 9.46
C ASP A 55 2.71 -4.06 8.58
N VAL A 56 2.42 -4.18 7.28
CA VAL A 56 2.49 -3.06 6.33
C VAL A 56 1.29 -3.12 5.38
N LEU A 57 0.55 -2.02 5.26
CA LEU A 57 -0.40 -1.81 4.17
C LEU A 57 0.17 -0.79 3.19
N GLN A 58 0.30 -1.20 1.92
CA GLN A 58 0.88 -0.38 0.87
C GLN A 58 -0.15 0.00 -0.19
N LEU A 59 -0.20 1.26 -0.60
CA LEU A 59 -0.90 1.60 -1.85
C LEU A 59 -0.09 1.05 -3.03
N HIS A 60 -0.71 0.18 -3.82
CA HIS A 60 -0.01 -0.60 -4.85
C HIS A 60 0.55 0.25 -5.98
N ASP A 61 -0.26 1.19 -6.46
CA ASP A 61 0.05 2.13 -7.54
C ASP A 61 -0.66 3.46 -7.28
N PRO A 62 -0.13 4.60 -7.78
CA PRO A 62 -0.79 5.88 -7.66
C PRO A 62 -2.16 5.88 -8.35
N ASP A 63 -3.20 6.35 -7.65
CA ASP A 63 -4.49 6.65 -8.27
C ASP A 63 -4.45 8.07 -8.89
N PRO A 64 -4.71 8.23 -10.19
CA PRO A 64 -4.72 9.55 -10.83
C PRO A 64 -5.92 10.43 -10.44
N GLY A 65 -7.00 9.84 -9.94
CA GLY A 65 -8.24 10.51 -9.54
C GLY A 65 -8.34 10.84 -8.05
N ILE A 66 -7.50 10.23 -7.19
CA ILE A 66 -7.53 10.42 -5.75
C ILE A 66 -6.18 10.98 -5.26
N PRO A 67 -6.16 12.13 -4.54
CA PRO A 67 -4.94 12.64 -3.92
C PRO A 67 -4.33 11.61 -2.94
N VAL A 68 -3.01 11.40 -3.03
CA VAL A 68 -2.29 10.44 -2.17
C VAL A 68 -2.50 10.71 -0.67
N GLU A 69 -2.73 11.96 -0.29
CA GLU A 69 -3.01 12.38 1.09
C GLU A 69 -4.30 11.77 1.63
N GLU A 70 -5.34 11.65 0.79
CA GLU A 70 -6.61 11.03 1.19
C GLU A 70 -6.41 9.54 1.45
N THR A 71 -5.66 8.86 0.58
CA THR A 71 -5.34 7.45 0.72
C THR A 71 -4.47 7.19 1.95
N VAL A 72 -3.39 7.96 2.12
CA VAL A 72 -2.48 7.84 3.27
C VAL A 72 -3.20 8.16 4.59
N GLY A 73 -4.06 9.18 4.59
CA GLY A 73 -4.91 9.49 5.75
C GLY A 73 -5.80 8.32 6.14
N ALA A 74 -6.41 7.64 5.16
CA ALA A 74 -7.21 6.45 5.42
C ALA A 74 -6.38 5.28 6.00
N ILE A 75 -5.15 5.08 5.53
CA ILE A 75 -4.26 4.05 6.10
C ILE A 75 -3.84 4.45 7.52
N ALA A 76 -3.56 5.73 7.79
CA ALA A 76 -3.21 6.22 9.12
C ALA A 76 -4.31 6.01 10.16
N GLU A 77 -5.59 6.15 9.77
CA GLU A 77 -6.72 5.77 10.62
C GLU A 77 -6.72 4.27 10.95
N LEU A 78 -6.36 3.42 9.99
CA LEU A 78 -6.27 1.97 10.18
C LEU A 78 -5.07 1.56 11.05
N VAL A 79 -3.98 2.33 11.01
CA VAL A 79 -2.87 2.23 11.97
C VAL A 79 -3.36 2.59 13.37
N THR A 80 -4.08 3.69 13.52
CA THR A 80 -4.67 4.10 14.80
C THR A 80 -5.64 3.03 15.35
N ALA A 81 -6.37 2.34 14.47
CA ALA A 81 -7.27 1.24 14.81
C ALA A 81 -6.55 -0.09 15.11
N GLY A 82 -5.23 -0.17 14.95
CA GLY A 82 -4.43 -1.38 15.21
C GLY A 82 -4.55 -2.48 14.16
N LYS A 83 -5.17 -2.19 13.00
CA LYS A 83 -5.30 -3.18 11.90
C LYS A 83 -4.09 -3.17 10.95
N VAL A 84 -3.29 -2.10 10.99
CA VAL A 84 -2.09 -1.92 10.19
C VAL A 84 -0.96 -1.48 11.11
N GLY A 85 0.24 -2.05 10.98
CA GLY A 85 1.43 -1.58 11.69
C GLY A 85 2.00 -0.30 11.08
N HIS A 86 2.33 -0.37 9.79
CA HIS A 86 3.05 0.68 9.08
C HIS A 86 2.44 0.99 7.71
N ILE A 87 2.68 2.22 7.25
CA ILE A 87 2.21 2.73 5.96
C ILE A 87 3.32 2.56 4.93
N GLY A 88 2.99 2.06 3.74
CA GLY A 88 3.92 2.09 2.61
C GLY A 88 3.28 2.51 1.30
N LEU A 89 4.13 2.77 0.32
CA LEU A 89 3.76 3.16 -1.04
C LEU A 89 4.59 2.34 -2.03
N SER A 90 3.99 1.98 -3.17
CA SER A 90 4.65 1.22 -4.24
C SER A 90 4.53 1.97 -5.55
N ASN A 91 5.61 2.05 -6.33
CA ASN A 91 5.63 2.72 -7.64
C ASN A 91 5.28 4.23 -7.62
N HIS A 92 5.48 4.93 -6.50
CA HIS A 92 5.12 6.35 -6.37
C HIS A 92 6.29 7.26 -6.76
N PRO A 93 6.09 8.31 -7.58
CA PRO A 93 7.12 9.31 -7.79
C PRO A 93 7.44 10.05 -6.48
N VAL A 94 8.66 10.58 -6.39
CA VAL A 94 9.17 11.30 -5.20
C VAL A 94 8.21 12.38 -4.70
N GLU A 95 7.55 13.09 -5.60
CA GLU A 95 6.57 14.12 -5.22
C GLU A 95 5.38 13.55 -4.43
N LEU A 96 4.83 12.42 -4.87
CA LEU A 96 3.73 11.76 -4.15
C LEU A 96 4.22 11.12 -2.84
N LEU A 97 5.45 10.59 -2.81
CA LEU A 97 6.07 10.10 -1.57
C LEU A 97 6.17 11.22 -0.52
N ARG A 98 6.66 12.41 -0.91
CA ARG A 98 6.76 13.58 -0.02
C ARG A 98 5.40 14.03 0.49
N ARG A 99 4.41 14.14 -0.41
CA ARG A 99 3.03 14.53 -0.06
C ARG A 99 2.38 13.53 0.89
N GLY A 100 2.50 12.23 0.61
CA GLY A 100 2.04 11.18 1.52
C GLY A 100 2.73 11.25 2.89
N HIS A 101 4.06 11.37 2.90
CA HIS A 101 4.85 11.45 4.14
C HIS A 101 4.53 12.69 4.99
N ALA A 102 4.08 13.78 4.38
CA ALA A 102 3.61 14.96 5.10
C ALA A 102 2.30 14.73 5.88
N VAL A 103 1.48 13.73 5.49
CA VAL A 103 0.26 13.34 6.20
C VAL A 103 0.55 12.38 7.33
N ALA A 104 1.29 11.31 7.03
CA ALA A 104 1.73 10.31 8.01
C ALA A 104 3.03 9.65 7.55
N PRO A 105 3.88 9.16 8.47
CA PRO A 105 5.15 8.54 8.10
C PRO A 105 4.97 7.38 7.12
N ILE A 106 5.55 7.53 5.93
CA ILE A 106 5.74 6.43 4.97
C ILE A 106 7.03 5.71 5.34
N GLU A 107 6.91 4.46 5.77
CA GLU A 107 8.03 3.68 6.33
C GLU A 107 8.57 2.65 5.34
N VAL A 108 7.76 2.29 4.35
CA VAL A 108 8.13 1.33 3.30
C VAL A 108 7.85 1.94 1.94
N GLU A 109 8.87 1.92 1.08
CA GLU A 109 8.75 2.24 -0.34
C GLU A 109 9.18 1.00 -1.12
N GLN A 110 8.34 0.58 -2.08
CA GLN A 110 8.61 -0.58 -2.93
C GLN A 110 8.70 -0.16 -4.38
N HIS A 111 9.91 -0.16 -4.93
CA HIS A 111 10.16 0.13 -6.34
C HIS A 111 10.84 -1.04 -7.04
N HIS A 112 10.58 -1.18 -8.34
CA HIS A 112 11.41 -2.03 -9.17
C HIS A 112 12.80 -1.41 -9.27
N TRP A 113 13.80 -2.08 -8.70
CA TRP A 113 15.19 -1.69 -8.82
C TRP A 113 16.06 -2.90 -9.19
N SER A 114 16.91 -2.71 -10.18
CA SER A 114 17.95 -3.65 -10.58
C SER A 114 19.05 -2.89 -11.32
N ILE A 115 20.17 -3.55 -11.59
CA ILE A 115 21.25 -2.98 -12.41
C ILE A 115 20.73 -2.52 -13.80
N LEU A 116 19.72 -3.20 -14.34
CA LEU A 116 19.15 -2.91 -15.66
C LEU A 116 17.98 -1.91 -15.62
N HIS A 117 17.45 -1.65 -14.44
CA HIS A 117 16.29 -0.79 -14.26
C HIS A 117 16.40 -0.09 -12.92
N HIS A 118 16.74 1.19 -12.94
CA HIS A 118 16.74 2.03 -11.76
C HIS A 118 15.72 3.17 -11.99
N PRO A 119 14.77 3.37 -11.07
CA PRO A 119 13.96 4.58 -11.07
C PRO A 119 14.88 5.79 -10.89
N PRO A 120 14.45 7.01 -11.26
CA PRO A 120 15.26 8.20 -11.05
C PRO A 120 15.63 8.34 -9.56
N GLU A 121 16.90 8.14 -9.23
CA GLU A 121 17.42 8.18 -7.84
C GLU A 121 17.53 9.62 -7.31
N SER A 122 17.20 10.61 -8.14
CA SER A 122 17.12 12.02 -7.80
C SER A 122 15.97 12.68 -8.58
N GLU A 123 15.45 13.80 -8.08
CA GLU A 123 14.80 14.80 -8.92
C GLU A 123 15.83 15.25 -9.97
N SER A 124 15.94 14.49 -11.06
CA SER A 124 16.55 15.03 -12.25
C SER A 124 15.57 16.08 -12.74
N ALA A 125 15.78 17.32 -12.29
CA ALA A 125 15.23 18.51 -12.91
C ALA A 125 15.60 18.43 -14.39
N ARG A 126 14.73 17.84 -15.20
CA ARG A 126 14.66 18.16 -16.61
C ARG A 126 14.12 19.59 -16.64
N ARG A 127 15.06 20.52 -16.62
CA ARG A 127 14.86 21.85 -17.18
C ARG A 127 14.51 21.73 -18.66
#